data_AF-A0A1G0Z7C6-F1
#
_entry.id   AF-A0A1G0Z7C6-F1
#
_cell.length_a   1.000
_cell.length_b   1.000
_cell.length_c   1.000
_cell.angle_alpha   90.00
_cell.angle_beta   90.00
_cell.angle_gamma   90.00
#
_symmetry.space_group_name_H-M   'P 1'
#
loop_
_entity.id
_entity.type
_entity.pdbx_description
1 polymer ?
#
loop_
_entity_poly.entity_id
_entity_poly.type
_entity_poly.pdbx_seq_one_letter_code
_entity_poly.pdbx_strand_id
1 'polypeptide(L)'
;MKRIFLSSFILGLMLLLVSCETTVNRDNAAKIKTGMTKDEVLAVMGEPIKGERYCMPDVFFYYTDCEWHDGMITRDECTPIVFEKGKVVGVGRAFYKDYRQKDWK
;
A
#
# COMPACT_ATOMS: atom_id res chain seq x y z
N MET A 1 33.32 1.80 -39.80
CA MET A 1 32.00 2.26 -39.32
C MET A 1 31.35 1.15 -38.47
N LYS A 2 31.61 1.12 -37.15
CA LYS A 2 31.08 0.11 -36.21
C LYS A 2 30.83 0.75 -34.84
N ARG A 3 29.88 1.67 -34.72
CA ARG A 3 29.59 2.34 -33.44
C ARG A 3 28.15 2.86 -33.36
N ILE A 4 27.12 2.01 -33.44
CA ILE A 4 25.74 2.45 -33.10
C ILE A 4 24.91 1.37 -32.36
N PHE A 5 25.26 0.07 -32.43
CA PHE A 5 24.40 -0.99 -31.86
C PHE A 5 24.33 -1.10 -30.33
N LEU A 6 25.16 -0.37 -29.58
CA LEU A 6 25.15 -0.42 -28.11
C LEU A 6 24.08 0.47 -27.46
N SER A 7 23.47 1.38 -28.23
CA SER A 7 22.54 2.41 -27.69
C SER A 7 21.12 1.91 -27.48
N SER A 8 20.68 0.89 -28.21
CA SER A 8 19.26 0.47 -28.21
C SER A 8 18.90 -0.48 -27.07
N PHE A 9 19.88 -1.15 -26.45
CA PHE A 9 19.65 -2.13 -25.39
C PHE A 9 19.44 -1.46 -24.01
N ILE A 10 20.03 -0.28 -23.80
CA ILE A 10 19.93 0.47 -22.55
C ILE A 10 18.52 1.06 -22.37
N LEU A 11 17.84 1.44 -23.46
CA LEU A 11 16.49 2.01 -23.40
C LEU A 11 15.41 0.96 -23.05
N GLY A 12 15.61 -0.30 -23.46
CA GLY A 12 14.68 -1.40 -23.17
C GLY A 12 14.71 -1.87 -21.71
N LEU A 13 15.84 -1.72 -21.02
CA LEU A 13 16.01 -2.17 -19.63
C LEU A 13 15.39 -1.20 -18.61
N MET A 14 15.26 0.09 -18.95
CA MET A 14 14.64 1.10 -18.08
C MET A 14 13.11 0.96 -17.96
N LEU A 15 12.45 0.23 -18.86
CA LEU A 15 10.98 0.07 -18.87
C LEU A 15 10.46 -1.02 -17.92
N LEU A 16 11.33 -1.75 -17.22
CA LEU A 16 10.94 -2.90 -16.37
C LEU A 16 10.85 -2.59 -14.87
N LEU A 17 11.11 -1.36 -14.42
CA LEU A 17 11.26 -1.05 -12.99
C LEU A 17 10.01 -0.48 -12.29
N VAL A 18 8.87 -0.32 -12.97
CA VAL A 18 7.81 0.61 -12.50
C VAL A 18 6.65 -0.04 -11.71
N SER A 19 6.55 -1.37 -11.57
CA SER A 19 5.35 -1.98 -10.94
C SER A 19 5.58 -2.74 -9.62
N CYS A 20 6.75 -2.67 -9.00
CA CYS A 20 7.10 -3.59 -7.91
C CYS A 20 6.43 -3.28 -6.57
N GLU A 21 6.25 -2.01 -6.20
CA GLU A 21 5.83 -1.66 -4.82
C GLU A 21 4.38 -2.02 -4.50
N THR A 22 3.43 -1.76 -5.40
CA THR A 22 2.01 -2.08 -5.17
C THR A 22 1.78 -3.59 -5.06
N THR A 23 2.50 -4.38 -5.87
CA THR A 23 2.42 -5.84 -5.81
C THR A 23 2.99 -6.38 -4.50
N VAL A 24 4.11 -5.84 -4.03
CA VAL A 24 4.72 -6.25 -2.76
C VAL A 24 3.81 -5.92 -1.58
N ASN A 25 3.25 -4.71 -1.55
CA ASN A 25 2.32 -4.30 -0.48
C ASN A 25 1.05 -5.15 -0.49
N ARG A 26 0.53 -5.48 -1.67
CA ARG A 26 -0.65 -6.36 -1.80
C ARG A 26 -0.36 -7.77 -1.27
N ASP A 27 0.77 -8.35 -1.65
CA ASP A 27 1.18 -9.67 -1.20
C ASP A 27 1.47 -9.72 0.30
N ASN A 28 2.04 -8.64 0.85
CA ASN A 28 2.27 -8.51 2.28
C ASN A 28 0.96 -8.32 3.05
N ALA A 29 0.01 -7.52 2.52
CA ALA A 29 -1.28 -7.30 3.15
C ALA A 29 -2.06 -8.62 3.30
N ALA A 30 -1.94 -9.54 2.34
CA ALA A 30 -2.54 -10.88 2.40
C ALA A 30 -1.98 -11.75 3.56
N LYS A 31 -0.82 -11.41 4.11
CA LYS A 31 -0.20 -12.11 5.26
C LYS A 31 -0.69 -11.58 6.61
N ILE A 32 -1.32 -10.40 6.62
CA ILE A 32 -1.79 -9.75 7.84
C ILE A 32 -3.03 -10.46 8.38
N LYS A 33 -3.03 -10.71 9.69
CA LYS A 33 -4.09 -11.43 10.40
C LYS A 33 -4.61 -10.60 11.57
N THR A 34 -5.87 -10.84 11.92
CA THR A 34 -6.47 -10.27 13.13
C THR A 34 -5.66 -10.65 14.36
N GLY A 35 -5.49 -9.71 15.29
CA GLY A 35 -4.74 -9.89 16.53
C GLY A 35 -3.26 -9.51 16.46
N MET A 36 -2.69 -9.32 15.26
CA MET A 36 -1.31 -8.82 15.10
C MET A 36 -1.18 -7.42 15.70
N THR A 37 -0.04 -7.14 16.31
CA THR A 37 0.33 -5.83 16.84
C THR A 37 0.76 -4.87 15.73
N LYS A 38 0.83 -3.57 16.03
CA LYS A 38 1.37 -2.57 15.09
C LYS A 38 2.80 -2.90 14.66
N ASP A 39 3.65 -3.33 15.58
CA ASP A 39 5.05 -3.64 15.28
C ASP A 39 5.17 -4.86 14.36
N GLU A 40 4.34 -5.88 14.56
CA GLU A 40 4.28 -7.04 13.65
C GLU A 40 3.77 -6.65 12.26
N VAL A 41 2.80 -5.73 12.17
CA VAL A 41 2.35 -5.20 10.87
C VAL A 41 3.47 -4.40 10.20
N LEU A 42 4.18 -3.53 10.93
CA LEU A 42 5.32 -2.77 10.39
C LEU A 42 6.45 -3.69 9.94
N ALA A 43 6.71 -4.79 10.64
CA ALA A 43 7.71 -5.77 10.24
C ALA A 43 7.38 -6.49 8.93
N VAL A 44 6.08 -6.66 8.61
CA VAL A 44 5.61 -7.31 7.37
C VAL A 44 5.43 -6.32 6.23
N MET A 45 4.86 -5.15 6.53
CA MET A 45 4.40 -4.18 5.52
C MET A 45 5.38 -3.03 5.29
N GLY A 46 6.30 -2.78 6.22
CA GLY A 46 7.08 -1.55 6.26
C GLY A 46 6.25 -0.35 6.74
N GLU A 47 6.78 0.84 6.49
CA GLU A 47 6.15 2.10 6.90
C GLU A 47 4.88 2.38 6.08
N PRO A 48 3.74 2.72 6.73
CA PRO A 48 2.54 3.12 6.02
C PRO A 48 2.68 4.53 5.43
N ILE A 49 1.72 4.91 4.58
CA ILE A 49 1.58 6.28 4.10
C ILE A 49 1.39 7.24 5.28
N LYS A 50 2.05 8.39 5.22
CA LYS A 50 2.02 9.45 6.23
C LYS A 50 1.69 10.79 5.58
N GLY A 51 1.29 11.77 6.38
CA GLY A 51 1.07 13.15 5.95
C GLY A 51 -0.28 13.41 5.28
N GLU A 52 -1.04 12.37 4.95
CA GLU A 52 -2.37 12.51 4.35
C GLU A 52 -3.46 12.75 5.39
N ARG A 53 -4.49 13.53 5.01
CA ARG A 53 -5.59 13.88 5.90
C ARG A 53 -6.38 12.67 6.42
N TYR A 54 -6.38 11.57 5.65
CA TYR A 54 -7.06 10.34 6.04
C TYR A 54 -6.21 9.40 6.90
N CYS A 55 -4.93 9.70 7.12
CA CYS A 55 -4.10 8.92 8.04
C CYS A 55 -4.55 9.15 9.48
N MET A 56 -4.85 8.06 10.19
CA MET A 56 -5.36 8.08 11.55
C MET A 56 -4.49 7.22 12.45
N PRO A 57 -4.41 7.48 13.77
CA PRO A 57 -3.58 6.69 14.67
C PRO A 57 -3.96 5.20 14.74
N ASP A 58 -5.22 4.86 14.43
CA ASP A 58 -5.80 3.53 14.51
C ASP A 58 -5.92 2.82 13.15
N VAL A 59 -5.43 3.43 12.06
CA VAL A 59 -5.48 2.84 10.72
C VAL A 59 -4.19 3.11 9.96
N PHE A 60 -3.56 2.04 9.48
CA PHE A 60 -2.44 2.14 8.54
C PHE A 60 -2.94 2.01 7.11
N PHE A 61 -2.51 2.90 6.23
CA PHE A 61 -2.83 2.86 4.81
C PHE A 61 -1.58 2.49 4.02
N TYR A 62 -1.71 1.48 3.16
CA TYR A 62 -0.65 1.05 2.24
C TYR A 62 -1.15 1.14 0.81
N TYR A 63 -0.32 1.68 -0.07
CA TYR A 63 -0.60 1.75 -1.50
C TYR A 63 -0.53 0.35 -2.11
N THR A 64 -1.66 -0.17 -2.60
CA THR A 64 -1.78 -1.56 -3.08
C THR A 64 -2.37 -1.68 -4.47
N ASP A 65 -3.03 -0.65 -4.97
CA ASP A 65 -3.68 -0.61 -6.27
C ASP A 65 -3.25 0.68 -6.99
N CYS A 66 -2.91 0.59 -8.28
CA CYS A 66 -2.71 1.78 -9.11
C CYS A 66 -3.93 1.86 -10.03
N GLU A 67 -4.82 2.82 -9.79
CA GLU A 67 -6.07 2.97 -10.55
C GLU A 67 -5.98 4.13 -11.53
N TRP A 68 -5.37 5.25 -11.12
CA TRP A 68 -5.46 6.50 -11.87
C TRP A 68 -4.23 6.83 -12.73
N HIS A 69 -3.08 6.21 -12.46
CA HIS A 69 -1.80 6.44 -13.16
C HIS A 69 -1.40 7.92 -13.29
N ASP A 70 -1.86 8.78 -12.37
CA ASP A 70 -1.67 10.23 -12.40
C ASP A 70 -0.49 10.71 -11.54
N GLY A 71 0.21 9.76 -10.89
CA GLY A 71 1.34 10.03 -10.00
C GLY A 71 0.93 10.46 -8.60
N MET A 72 -0.36 10.48 -8.29
CA MET A 72 -0.89 10.74 -6.95
C MET A 72 -1.29 9.42 -6.29
N ILE A 73 -1.13 9.34 -4.97
CA ILE A 73 -1.65 8.21 -4.19
C ILE A 73 -2.91 8.68 -3.48
N THR A 74 -4.03 8.11 -3.86
CA THR A 74 -5.33 8.43 -3.27
C THR A 74 -5.78 7.34 -2.30
N ARG A 75 -6.72 7.68 -1.41
CA ARG A 75 -7.20 6.75 -0.38
C ARG A 75 -7.84 5.50 -0.98
N ASP A 76 -8.52 5.64 -2.11
CA ASP A 76 -9.17 4.56 -2.86
C ASP A 76 -8.16 3.57 -3.46
N GLU A 77 -6.92 3.99 -3.69
CA GLU A 77 -5.81 3.15 -4.15
C GLU A 77 -5.07 2.41 -3.01
N CYS A 78 -5.53 2.61 -1.76
CA CYS A 78 -4.90 2.05 -0.58
C CYS A 78 -5.68 0.89 0.05
N THR A 79 -4.96 -0.07 0.61
CA THR A 79 -5.49 -1.07 1.54
C THR A 79 -5.30 -0.58 2.98
N PRO A 80 -6.40 -0.35 3.73
CA PRO A 80 -6.33 -0.02 5.15
C PRO A 80 -6.15 -1.26 6.01
N ILE A 81 -5.34 -1.16 7.06
CA ILE A 81 -5.23 -2.11 8.17
C ILE A 81 -5.72 -1.39 9.43
N VAL A 82 -6.81 -1.88 10.01
CA VAL A 82 -7.52 -1.24 11.12
C VAL A 82 -7.11 -1.87 12.44
N PHE A 83 -6.85 -1.04 13.45
CA PHE A 83 -6.42 -1.45 14.77
C PHE A 83 -7.39 -1.01 15.86
N GLU A 84 -7.69 -1.89 16.80
CA GLU A 84 -8.29 -1.52 18.08
C GLU A 84 -7.40 -2.04 19.21
N LYS A 85 -7.20 -1.22 20.26
CA LYS A 85 -6.36 -1.58 21.42
C LYS A 85 -4.97 -2.12 21.01
N GLY A 86 -4.39 -1.53 19.96
CA GLY A 86 -3.07 -1.88 19.44
C GLY A 86 -3.01 -3.16 18.61
N LYS A 87 -4.14 -3.82 18.31
CA LYS A 87 -4.20 -5.07 17.55
C LYS A 87 -5.06 -4.94 16.30
N VAL A 88 -4.69 -5.64 15.23
CA VAL A 88 -5.46 -5.69 13.97
C VAL A 88 -6.84 -6.27 14.24
N VAL A 89 -7.88 -5.54 13.85
CA VAL A 89 -9.28 -6.02 13.87
C VAL A 89 -9.83 -6.29 12.49
N GLY A 90 -9.21 -5.73 11.44
CA GLY A 90 -9.59 -6.00 10.06
C GLY A 90 -8.67 -5.36 9.05
N VAL A 91 -8.79 -5.84 7.81
CA VAL A 91 -7.97 -5.43 6.67
C VAL A 91 -8.89 -5.15 5.48
N GLY A 92 -8.54 -4.16 4.66
CA GLY A 92 -9.21 -3.86 3.40
C GLY A 92 -10.32 -2.82 3.50
N ARG A 93 -10.64 -2.24 2.33
CA ARG A 93 -11.57 -1.11 2.17
C ARG A 93 -12.98 -1.42 2.69
N ALA A 94 -13.45 -2.66 2.52
CA ALA A 94 -14.77 -3.08 2.99
C ALA A 94 -14.88 -3.01 4.51
N PHE A 95 -13.95 -3.63 5.24
CA PHE A 95 -13.93 -3.59 6.70
C PHE A 95 -13.78 -2.15 7.22
N TYR A 96 -12.88 -1.37 6.62
CA TYR A 96 -12.67 0.03 7.00
C TYR A 96 -13.93 0.90 6.82
N LYS A 97 -14.68 0.69 5.73
CA LYS A 97 -15.94 1.41 5.48
C LYS A 97 -16.95 1.14 6.59
N ASP A 98 -17.12 -0.12 6.98
CA ASP A 98 -18.05 -0.51 8.04
C ASP A 98 -17.58 -0.03 9.42
N TYR A 99 -16.26 -0.10 9.68
CA TYR A 99 -15.65 0.42 10.90
C TYR A 99 -15.94 1.92 11.08
N ARG A 100 -15.72 2.73 10.03
CA ARG A 100 -15.93 4.20 10.09
C ARG A 100 -17.38 4.63 10.17
N GLN A 101 -18.33 3.81 9.71
CA GLN A 101 -19.75 4.13 9.82
C GLN A 101 -20.26 4.03 11.26
N LYS A 102 -19.58 3.30 12.15
CA LYS A 102 -19.95 3.21 13.57
C LYS A 102 -19.83 4.55 14.29
N ASP A 103 -18.85 5.36 13.91
CA ASP A 103 -18.58 6.68 14.53
C ASP A 103 -19.50 7.80 14.01
N TRP A 104 -20.33 7.52 13.00
CA TRP A 104 -21.26 8.51 12.43
C TRP A 104 -22.61 8.56 13.18
N LYS A 105 -22.80 7.72 14.21
CA LYS A 105 -24.03 7.66 15.01
C LYS A 105 -23.92 8.44 16.30
#